data_AF-A0A954Y5R0-F1
#
_entry.id   AF-A0A954Y5R0-F1
#
_cell.length_a   1.000
_cell.length_b   1.000
_cell.length_c   1.000
_cell.angle_alpha   90.00
_cell.angle_beta   90.00
_cell.angle_gamma   90.00
#
_symmetry.space_group_name_H-M   'P 1'
#
loop_
_entity.id
_entity.type
_entity.pdbx_description
1 polymer ?
#
loop_
_entity_poly.entity_id
_entity_poly.type
_entity_poly.pdbx_seq_one_letter_code
_entity_poly.pdbx_strand_id
1 'polypeptide(L)'
;METQNPAVVPEATVVGFGEELLERMVKAVEMVRERLRRSTAALDAAGVPYAVIGGNAVAAWVSTVDPGAARNTVDVDLMINRGDFDA
;
A
#
# COMPACT_ATOMS: atom_id res chain seq x y z
N MET A 1 -43.04 33.15 -18.85
CA MET A 1 -41.68 33.47 -19.34
C MET A 1 -40.74 33.13 -18.21
N GLU A 2 -40.29 31.89 -18.18
CA GLU A 2 -39.53 31.30 -17.08
C GLU A 2 -38.04 31.50 -17.37
N THR A 3 -37.37 32.30 -16.56
CA THR A 3 -35.94 32.60 -16.70
C THR A 3 -35.15 31.38 -16.22
N GLN A 4 -34.50 30.69 -17.17
CA GLN A 4 -33.52 29.65 -16.86
C GLN A 4 -32.39 30.24 -16.00
N ASN A 5 -32.22 29.67 -14.81
CA ASN A 5 -31.06 29.92 -13.95
C ASN A 5 -29.82 29.28 -14.60
N PRO A 6 -28.75 30.02 -14.91
CA PRO A 6 -27.57 29.42 -15.54
C PRO A 6 -26.93 28.42 -14.57
N ALA A 7 -26.71 27.20 -15.04
CA ALA A 7 -26.00 26.17 -14.29
C ALA A 7 -24.59 26.67 -13.97
N VAL A 8 -24.27 26.78 -12.67
CA VAL A 8 -22.92 27.07 -12.19
C VAL A 8 -22.04 25.88 -12.56
N VAL A 9 -21.23 26.04 -13.60
CA VAL A 9 -20.13 25.11 -13.88
C VAL A 9 -19.06 25.28 -12.80
N PRO A 10 -18.71 24.23 -12.04
CA PRO A 10 -17.67 24.37 -11.02
C PRO A 10 -16.34 24.69 -11.72
N GLU A 11 -15.76 25.84 -11.35
CA GLU A 11 -14.45 26.25 -11.83
C GLU A 11 -13.40 25.24 -11.35
N ALA A 12 -12.53 24.80 -12.27
CA ALA A 12 -11.50 23.83 -11.96
C ALA A 12 -10.58 24.38 -10.85
N THR A 13 -10.67 23.80 -9.67
CA THR A 13 -9.86 24.22 -8.52
C THR A 13 -8.49 23.54 -8.60
N VAL A 14 -7.43 24.34 -8.69
CA VAL A 14 -6.05 23.84 -8.58
C VAL A 14 -5.78 23.51 -7.12
N VAL A 15 -5.54 22.23 -6.83
CA VAL A 15 -5.09 21.79 -5.50
C VAL A 15 -3.57 21.84 -5.46
N GLY A 16 -3.01 22.72 -4.64
CA GLY A 16 -1.57 22.75 -4.39
C GLY A 16 -1.12 21.52 -3.60
N PHE A 17 -0.18 20.75 -4.13
CA PHE A 17 0.48 19.66 -3.43
C PHE A 17 1.68 20.22 -2.66
N GLY A 18 1.51 20.44 -1.34
CA GLY A 18 2.62 20.85 -0.47
C GLY A 18 3.57 19.69 -0.14
N GLU A 19 4.81 20.01 0.22
CA GLU A 19 5.84 19.03 0.60
C GLU A 19 5.36 18.10 1.74
N GLU A 20 4.68 18.66 2.76
CA GLU A 20 4.12 17.89 3.88
C GLU A 20 3.17 16.76 3.42
N LEU A 21 2.40 17.00 2.35
CA LEU A 21 1.49 15.99 1.82
C LEU A 21 2.27 14.85 1.14
N LEU A 22 3.32 15.19 0.39
CA LEU A 22 4.21 14.20 -0.23
C LEU A 22 4.93 13.36 0.82
N GLU A 23 5.43 13.99 1.88
CA GLU A 23 6.04 13.30 3.03
C GLU A 23 5.06 12.31 3.67
N ARG A 24 3.80 12.70 3.85
CA ARG A 24 2.75 11.81 4.39
C ARG A 24 2.50 10.60 3.48
N MET A 25 2.51 10.80 2.16
CA MET A 25 2.35 9.69 1.19
C MET A 25 3.52 8.71 1.26
N VAL A 26 4.77 9.22 1.32
CA VAL A 26 5.96 8.38 1.47
C VAL A 26 5.92 7.62 2.80
N LYS A 27 5.62 8.32 3.89
CA LYS A 27 5.54 7.73 5.24
C LYS A 27 4.53 6.58 5.31
N ALA A 28 3.41 6.67 4.61
CA ALA A 28 2.44 5.58 4.56
C ALA A 28 3.04 4.29 3.99
N VAL A 29 3.88 4.39 2.96
CA VAL A 29 4.59 3.24 2.36
C VAL A 29 5.65 2.69 3.32
N GLU A 30 6.41 3.58 3.97
CA GLU A 30 7.44 3.18 4.95
C GLU A 30 6.85 2.43 6.14
N MET A 31 5.66 2.82 6.61
CA MET A 31 4.96 2.13 7.69
C MET A 31 4.59 0.69 7.32
N VAL A 32 4.20 0.43 6.07
CA VAL A 32 3.92 -0.92 5.58
C VAL A 32 5.20 -1.74 5.46
N ARG A 33 6.28 -1.13 4.95
CA ARG A 33 7.60 -1.76 4.91
C ARG A 33 8.09 -2.18 6.29
N GLU A 34 7.96 -1.32 7.29
CA GLU A 34 8.36 -1.65 8.66
C GLU A 34 7.48 -2.76 9.26
N ARG A 35 6.17 -2.75 8.96
CA ARG A 35 5.28 -3.84 9.38
C ARG A 35 5.70 -5.17 8.76
N LEU A 36 5.95 -5.20 7.45
CA LEU A 36 6.44 -6.40 6.76
C LEU A 36 7.72 -6.91 7.41
N ARG A 37 8.71 -6.03 7.62
CA ARG A 37 9.99 -6.38 8.23
C ARG A 37 9.84 -6.96 9.63
N ARG A 38 8.98 -6.37 10.47
CA ARG A 38 8.71 -6.85 11.83
C ARG A 38 8.04 -8.21 11.82
N SER A 39 7.06 -8.42 10.95
CA SER A 39 6.36 -9.70 10.84
C SER A 39 7.28 -10.82 10.36
N THR A 40 8.07 -10.59 9.32
CA THR A 40 9.00 -11.60 8.80
C THR A 40 10.11 -11.91 9.80
N ALA A 41 10.68 -10.88 10.46
CA ALA A 41 11.71 -11.07 11.48
C ALA A 41 11.22 -11.90 12.69
N ALA A 42 9.95 -11.76 13.07
CA ALA A 42 9.37 -12.56 14.14
C ALA A 42 9.27 -14.05 13.76
N LEU A 43 8.87 -14.34 12.51
CA LEU A 43 8.79 -15.71 11.99
C LEU A 43 10.17 -16.33 11.80
N ASP A 44 11.14 -15.55 11.28
CA ASP A 44 12.54 -15.95 11.18
C ASP A 44 13.11 -16.35 12.55
N ALA A 45 12.87 -15.51 13.57
CA ALA A 45 13.33 -15.75 14.94
C ALA A 45 12.68 -16.99 15.58
N ALA A 46 11.44 -17.30 15.20
CA ALA A 46 10.72 -18.49 15.64
C ALA A 46 11.06 -19.75 14.82
N GLY A 47 11.82 -19.63 13.73
CA GLY A 47 12.10 -20.74 12.82
C GLY A 47 10.87 -21.25 12.07
N VAL A 48 9.82 -20.43 11.95
CA VAL A 48 8.57 -20.79 11.28
C VAL A 48 8.68 -20.47 9.79
N PRO A 49 8.59 -21.45 8.88
CA PRO A 49 8.60 -21.20 7.45
C PRO A 49 7.39 -20.34 7.02
N TYR A 50 7.64 -19.34 6.17
CA TYR A 50 6.60 -18.48 5.63
C TYR A 50 6.88 -18.08 4.18
N ALA A 51 5.84 -17.58 3.52
CA ALA A 51 5.95 -16.88 2.25
C ALA A 51 5.24 -15.54 2.32
N VAL A 52 5.88 -14.48 1.81
CA VAL A 52 5.19 -13.22 1.53
C VAL A 52 4.28 -13.43 0.33
N ILE A 53 2.99 -13.11 0.48
CA ILE A 53 1.99 -13.26 -0.57
C ILE A 53 1.24 -11.93 -0.78
N GLY A 54 0.18 -11.97 -1.59
CA GLY A 54 -0.71 -10.82 -1.79
C GLY A 54 -0.02 -9.63 -2.46
N GLY A 55 -0.44 -8.43 -2.08
CA GLY A 55 -0.03 -7.18 -2.76
C GLY A 55 1.47 -6.93 -2.73
N ASN A 56 2.16 -7.25 -1.62
CA ASN A 56 3.60 -7.05 -1.50
C ASN A 56 4.39 -7.99 -2.40
N ALA A 57 3.97 -9.25 -2.54
CA ALA A 57 4.62 -10.20 -3.44
C ALA A 57 4.44 -9.80 -4.91
N VAL A 58 3.24 -9.36 -5.29
CA VAL A 58 2.95 -8.85 -6.63
C VAL A 58 3.75 -7.58 -6.90
N ALA A 59 3.81 -6.64 -5.96
CA ALA A 59 4.59 -5.41 -6.11
C ALA A 59 6.09 -5.72 -6.30
N ALA A 60 6.64 -6.68 -5.55
CA ALA A 60 8.03 -7.11 -5.71
C ALA A 60 8.29 -7.67 -7.11
N TRP A 61 7.42 -8.55 -7.62
CA TRP A 61 7.55 -9.10 -8.97
C TRP A 61 7.36 -8.06 -10.06
N VAL A 62 6.27 -7.27 -10.02
CA VAL A 62 5.98 -6.23 -11.01
C VAL A 62 7.12 -5.22 -11.08
N SER A 63 7.72 -4.85 -9.95
CA SER A 63 8.85 -3.91 -9.93
C SER A 63 10.10 -4.41 -10.64
N THR A 64 10.25 -5.73 -10.86
CA THR A 64 11.34 -6.27 -11.70
C THR A 64 11.12 -6.07 -13.20
N VAL A 65 9.88 -5.81 -13.61
CA VAL A 65 9.47 -5.65 -15.01
C VAL A 65 9.17 -4.20 -15.33
N ASP A 66 8.32 -3.57 -14.51
CA ASP A 66 7.91 -2.17 -14.61
C ASP A 66 7.69 -1.57 -13.20
N PRO A 67 8.67 -0.84 -12.65
CA PRO A 67 8.53 -0.15 -11.37
C PRO A 67 7.35 0.84 -11.32
N GLY A 68 6.95 1.43 -12.45
CA GLY A 68 5.85 2.40 -12.51
C GLY A 68 4.45 1.76 -12.41
N ALA A 69 4.36 0.45 -12.67
CA ALA A 69 3.12 -0.31 -12.53
C ALA A 69 2.88 -0.82 -11.09
N ALA A 70 3.88 -0.75 -10.21
CA ALA A 70 3.75 -1.17 -8.83
C ALA A 70 2.70 -0.34 -8.08
N ARG A 71 1.83 -1.01 -7.33
CA ARG A 71 0.80 -0.39 -6.49
C ARG A 71 1.11 -0.67 -5.04
N ASN A 72 0.99 0.36 -4.20
CA ASN A 72 1.14 0.22 -2.77
C ASN A 72 -0.11 -0.44 -2.17
N THR A 73 0.10 -1.27 -1.16
CA THR A 73 -0.97 -1.83 -0.32
C THR A 73 -0.78 -1.35 1.11
N VAL A 74 -1.87 -1.31 1.87
CA VAL A 74 -1.83 -1.08 3.32
C VAL A 74 -1.61 -2.36 4.10
N ASP A 75 -1.78 -3.52 3.48
CA ASP A 75 -1.79 -4.84 4.12
C ASP A 75 -0.43 -5.54 4.05
N VAL A 76 -0.24 -6.51 4.96
CA VAL A 76 0.90 -7.45 4.94
C VAL A 76 0.30 -8.86 4.99
N ASP A 77 0.35 -9.56 3.87
CA ASP A 77 -0.17 -10.92 3.73
C ASP A 77 0.98 -11.93 3.81
N LEU A 78 0.90 -12.85 4.77
CA LEU A 78 1.87 -13.92 4.96
C LEU A 78 1.15 -15.27 4.92
N MET A 79 1.72 -16.22 4.17
CA MET A 79 1.28 -17.61 4.18
C MET A 79 2.22 -18.42 5.06
N ILE A 80 1.64 -19.24 5.93
CA ILE A 80 2.37 -20.14 6.84
C ILE A 80 1.65 -21.50 6.79
N ASN A 81 2.39 -22.58 7.02
CA ASN A 81 1.76 -23.88 7.17
C ASN A 81 1.01 -23.93 8.51
N ARG A 82 -0.26 -24.34 8.47
CA ARG A 82 -1.08 -24.46 9.68
C ARG A 82 -0.47 -25.40 10.71
N GLY A 83 0.29 -26.42 10.29
CA GLY A 83 0.98 -27.35 11.18
C GLY A 83 2.13 -26.73 11.99
N ASP A 84 2.59 -25.54 11.62
CA ASP A 84 3.66 -24.82 12.34
C ASP A 84 3.12 -23.92 13.47
N PHE A 85 1.80 -23.89 13.67
CA PHE A 85 1.18 -23.27 14.84
C PHE A 85 0.57 -24.36 15.72
N ASP A 86 1.12 -24.51 16.93
CA ASP A 86 0.47 -25.28 17.98
C ASP A 86 -0.88 -24.65 18.32
N ALA A 87 -1.95 -25.44 18.27
CA ALA A 87 -3.33 -25.00 18.51
C ALA A 87 -3.61 -24.72 20.00
#